data_AF-A0A0B0IJI2-F1
#
_entry.id   AF-A0A0B0IJI2-F1
#
_cell.length_a   1.000
_cell.length_b   1.000
_cell.length_c   1.000
_cell.angle_alpha   90.00
_cell.angle_beta   90.00
_cell.angle_gamma   90.00
#
_symmetry.space_group_name_H-M   'P 1'
#
loop_
_entity.id
_entity.type
_entity.pdbx_description
1 polymer ?
#
loop_
_entity_poly.entity_id
_entity_poly.type
_entity_poly.pdbx_seq_one_letter_code
_entity_poly.pdbx_strand_id
1 'polypeptide(L)' 'MSNVKNYTEQGGERTVIGGTLDISEGGKLTFVGEEVSPSVNQEDSTATDVEGLVADFNALLAKLKEAGLMANE' A
#
# COMPACT_ATOMS: atom_id res chain seq x y z
N MET A 1 16.58 -29.40 11.40
CA MET A 1 16.60 -28.22 10.51
C MET A 1 15.22 -27.61 10.55
N SER A 2 15.08 -26.31 10.86
CA SER A 2 13.77 -25.67 10.96
C SER A 2 13.27 -25.29 9.57
N ASN A 3 12.18 -25.91 9.14
CA ASN A 3 11.49 -25.70 7.87
C ASN A 3 10.40 -24.61 7.98
N VAL A 4 10.54 -23.74 8.98
CA VAL A 4 9.60 -22.66 9.24
C VAL A 4 9.83 -21.55 8.21
N LYS A 5 8.87 -21.35 7.32
CA LYS A 5 8.91 -20.32 6.27
C LYS A 5 8.83 -18.89 6.83
N ASN A 6 8.14 -18.71 7.95
CA ASN A 6 7.87 -17.40 8.55
C ASN A 6 8.46 -17.35 9.97
N TYR A 7 9.41 -16.47 10.22
CA TYR A 7 10.11 -16.41 11.51
C TYR A 7 10.44 -14.97 11.91
N THR A 8 10.56 -14.74 13.22
CA THR A 8 11.08 -13.50 13.80
C THR A 8 12.51 -13.73 14.25
N GLU A 9 13.42 -12.82 13.88
CA GLU A 9 14.82 -12.88 14.29
C GLU A 9 14.94 -12.62 15.80
N GLN A 10 15.97 -13.20 16.45
CA GLN A 10 16.21 -12.97 17.88
C GLN A 10 16.43 -11.46 18.11
N GLY A 11 15.69 -10.89 19.06
CA GLY A 11 15.67 -9.44 19.30
C GLY A 11 14.43 -8.73 18.75
N GLY A 12 13.64 -9.37 17.89
CA GLY A 12 12.31 -8.87 17.49
C GLY A 12 12.28 -7.79 16.41
N GLU A 13 13.45 -7.27 16.01
CA GLU A 13 13.58 -6.19 15.02
C GLU A 13 13.05 -6.55 13.62
N ARG A 14 13.04 -7.84 13.28
CA ARG A 14 12.64 -8.31 11.95
C ARG A 14 11.77 -9.55 12.02
N THR A 15 10.66 -9.50 11.29
CA THR A 15 9.86 -10.68 10.94
C THR A 15 9.96 -10.92 9.44
N VAL A 16 10.30 -12.14 9.04
CA VAL A 16 10.38 -12.59 7.64
C VAL A 16 9.15 -13.43 7.34
N ILE A 17 8.45 -13.11 6.25
CA ILE A 17 7.36 -13.91 5.71
C ILE A 17 7.87 -14.58 4.42
N GLY A 18 8.19 -15.88 4.49
CA GLY A 18 8.60 -16.69 3.34
C GLY A 18 7.44 -17.37 2.61
N GLY A 19 6.20 -17.17 3.07
CA GLY A 19 4.96 -17.57 2.41
C GLY A 19 4.10 -16.37 1.99
N THR A 20 2.78 -16.53 2.01
CA THR A 20 1.82 -15.44 1.78
C THR A 20 1.32 -14.92 3.12
N LEU A 21 1.19 -13.60 3.25
CA LEU A 21 0.44 -12.94 4.32
C LEU A 21 -0.94 -12.58 3.77
N ASP A 22 -1.98 -13.26 4.26
CA ASP A 22 -3.38 -12.95 3.93
C ASP A 22 -4.00 -12.18 5.10
N ILE A 23 -4.64 -11.05 4.82
CA ILE A 23 -5.27 -10.19 5.81
C ILE A 23 -6.78 -10.36 5.66
N SER A 24 -7.38 -11.11 6.59
CA SER A 24 -8.80 -11.41 6.59
C SER A 24 -9.67 -10.19 6.89
N GLU A 25 -10.99 -10.34 6.72
CA GLU A 25 -11.98 -9.33 7.11
C GLU A 25 -11.74 -8.81 8.54
N GLY A 26 -11.71 -7.49 8.69
CA GLY A 26 -11.42 -6.79 9.94
C GLY A 26 -9.93 -6.66 10.29
N GLY A 27 -9.03 -7.36 9.60
CA GLY A 27 -7.59 -7.19 9.70
C GLY A 27 -7.12 -5.90 9.02
N LYS A 28 -6.08 -5.27 9.56
CA LYS A 28 -5.50 -4.02 9.05
C LYS A 28 -3.99 -4.16 8.91
N LEU A 29 -3.43 -3.73 7.79
CA LEU A 29 -2.00 -3.46 7.66
C LEU A 29 -1.79 -1.98 7.96
N THR A 30 -0.86 -1.64 8.85
CA THR A 30 -0.56 -0.24 9.14
C THR A 30 0.94 0.02 9.05
N PHE A 31 1.31 1.22 8.60
CA PHE A 31 2.67 1.73 8.64
C PHE A 31 2.66 2.99 9.50
N VAL A 32 3.33 2.95 10.65
CA VAL A 32 3.43 4.09 11.59
C VAL A 32 2.03 4.62 12.00
N GLY A 33 1.05 3.73 12.14
CA GLY A 33 -0.32 4.08 12.55
C GLY A 33 -1.26 4.46 11.41
N GLU A 34 -0.77 4.57 10.17
CA GLU A 34 -1.59 4.81 8.99
C GLU A 34 -1.96 3.49 8.32
N GLU A 35 -3.25 3.27 8.08
CA GLU A 35 -3.75 2.05 7.45
C GLU A 35 -3.39 2.03 5.97
N VAL A 36 -2.86 0.91 5.51
CA VAL A 36 -2.51 0.69 4.11
C VAL A 36 -3.38 -0.39 3.52
N SER A 37 -3.98 -0.04 2.40
CA SER A 37 -4.82 -0.93 1.59
C SER A 37 -4.46 -0.77 0.11
N PRO A 38 -4.86 -1.72 -0.76
CA PRO A 38 -4.74 -1.52 -2.20
C PRO A 38 -5.49 -0.24 -2.62
N SER A 39 -4.81 0.63 -3.36
CA SER A 39 -5.46 1.85 -3.88
C SER A 39 -6.56 1.51 -4.87
N VAL A 40 -7.59 2.37 -4.89
CA VAL A 40 -8.66 2.28 -5.87
C VAL A 40 -8.13 2.54 -7.29
N ASN A 41 -8.79 1.95 -8.29
CA ASN A 41 -8.35 2.07 -9.67
C ASN A 41 -8.28 3.54 -10.12
N GLN A 42 -7.27 3.86 -10.92
CA GLN A 42 -7.21 5.08 -11.71
C GLN A 42 -7.51 4.72 -13.17
N GLU A 43 -8.58 5.29 -13.71
CA GLU A 43 -8.90 5.15 -15.12
C GLU A 43 -7.80 5.77 -16.00
N ASP A 44 -7.64 5.23 -17.20
CA ASP A 44 -6.69 5.73 -18.19
C ASP A 44 -6.97 7.22 -18.49
N SER A 45 -5.89 8.01 -18.55
CA SER A 45 -5.99 9.43 -18.91
C SER A 45 -6.41 9.58 -20.37
N THR A 46 -7.42 10.41 -20.60
CA THR A 46 -7.88 10.82 -21.95
C THR A 46 -7.62 12.29 -22.23
N ALA A 47 -6.79 12.92 -21.40
CA ALA A 47 -6.47 14.34 -21.51
C ALA A 47 -5.82 14.67 -22.86
N THR A 48 -6.26 15.78 -23.46
CA THR A 48 -5.73 16.29 -24.73
C THR A 48 -4.87 17.54 -24.56
N ASP A 49 -4.80 18.04 -23.32
CA ASP A 49 -4.02 19.19 -22.91
C ASP A 49 -3.35 18.95 -21.55
N VAL A 50 -2.51 19.90 -21.15
CA VAL A 50 -1.74 19.83 -19.91
C VAL A 50 -2.66 19.95 -18.69
N GLU A 51 -3.71 20.75 -18.78
CA GLU A 51 -4.64 20.97 -17.67
C GLU A 51 -5.37 19.67 -17.30
N GLY A 52 -5.87 18.94 -18.29
CA GLY A 52 -6.47 17.62 -18.10
C GLY A 52 -5.48 16.60 -17.53
N LEU A 53 -4.24 16.59 -18.01
CA LEU A 53 -3.22 15.67 -17.50
C LEU A 53 -2.90 15.94 -16.02
N VAL A 54 -2.83 17.22 -15.63
CA VAL A 54 -2.62 17.61 -14.23
C VAL A 54 -3.80 17.18 -13.36
N ALA A 55 -5.03 17.30 -13.86
CA ALA A 55 -6.22 16.84 -13.15
C ALA A 55 -6.20 15.31 -12.92
N ASP A 56 -5.94 14.54 -13.97
CA ASP A 56 -5.87 13.07 -13.89
C ASP A 56 -4.74 12.60 -12.96
N PHE A 57 -3.59 13.26 -13.03
CA PHE A 57 -2.45 12.95 -12.17
C PHE A 57 -2.76 13.26 -10.69
N ASN A 58 -3.34 14.41 -10.39
CA ASN A 58 -3.71 14.76 -9.02
C ASN A 58 -4.80 13.83 -8.47
N ALA A 59 -5.70 13.33 -9.31
CA ALA A 59 -6.68 12.31 -8.92
C ALA A 59 -5.98 10.99 -8.50
N LEU A 60 -4.96 10.56 -9.25
CA LEU A 60 -4.13 9.41 -8.85
C LEU A 60 -3.43 9.65 -7.51
N LEU A 61 -2.80 10.82 -7.34
CA LEU A 61 -2.12 11.16 -6.08
C LEU A 61 -3.07 11.11 -4.88
N ALA A 62 -4.28 11.64 -5.04
CA ALA A 62 -5.30 11.58 -3.99
C ALA A 62 -5.65 10.13 -3.62
N LYS A 63 -5.84 9.25 -4.61
CA LYS A 63 -6.14 7.83 -4.40
C LYS A 63 -4.99 7.08 -3.72
N LEU A 64 -3.75 7.45 -4.01
CA LEU A 64 -2.57 6.84 -3.37
C LEU A 64 -2.43 7.31 -1.91
N LYS A 65 -2.70 8.59 -1.63
CA LYS A 65 -2.73 9.15 -0.27
C LYS A 65 -3.84 8.52 0.57
N GLU A 66 -5.05 8.41 0.02
CA GLU A 66 -6.19 7.77 0.69
C GLU A 66 -5.91 6.29 1.03
N ALA A 67 -5.20 5.58 0.15
CA ALA A 67 -4.82 4.20 0.36
C ALA A 67 -3.68 4.00 1.39
N GLY A 68 -3.12 5.08 1.94
CA GLY A 68 -1.95 5.07 2.81
C GLY A 68 -0.64 4.68 2.09
N LEU A 69 -0.67 4.59 0.75
CA LEU A 69 0.51 4.23 -0.06
C LEU A 69 1.42 5.44 -0.34
N MET A 70 0.95 6.65 -0.01
CA MET A 70 1.69 7.90 -0.10
C MET A 70 1.40 8.73 1.15
N ALA A 71 2.42 9.41 1.67
CA ALA A 71 2.26 10.29 2.82
C ALA A 71 1.29 11.44 2.51
N ASN A 72 0.44 11.76 3.49
CA ASN A 72 -0.33 13.00 3.50
C ASN A 72 0.58 14.21 3.75
N GLU A 73 0.16 15.39 3.28
CA GLU A 73 0.88 16.66 3.50
C GLU A 73 0.72 17.18 4.94
#